data_AF-A0A8J6HXV6-F1
#
_entry.id   AF-A0A8J6HXV6-F1
#
_cell.length_a   1.000
_cell.length_b   1.000
_cell.length_c   1.000
_cell.angle_alpha   90.00
_cell.angle_beta   90.00
_cell.angle_gamma   90.00
#
_symmetry.space_group_name_H-M   'P 1'
#
loop_
_entity.id
_entity.type
_entity.pdbx_description
1 polymer ?
#
loop_
_entity_poly.entity_id
_entity_poly.type
_entity_poly.pdbx_seq_one_letter_code
_entity_poly.pdbx_strand_id
1 'polypeptide(L)'
;MFLLPVDASGLADVKAYNVLYTLIFKFEEYTKNGARYLKVVSSKITMEPESMTFYFENLFEDKELNDAYSRALTKKSKEIFIMLQYAYGDSYARAYSDIFNNLLSKVPLTELFEGV
;
A
#
# COMPACT_ATOMS: atom_id res chain seq x y z
N MET A 1 11.80 -5.60 19.32
CA MET A 1 10.45 -5.33 19.86
C MET A 1 9.63 -6.59 19.66
N PHE A 2 9.05 -7.15 20.73
CA PHE A 2 8.22 -8.36 20.65
C PHE A 2 6.80 -7.92 20.32
N LEU A 3 6.29 -8.25 19.14
CA LEU A 3 4.86 -8.16 18.88
C LEU A 3 4.22 -9.27 19.72
N LEU A 4 3.41 -8.91 20.71
CA LEU A 4 2.65 -9.90 21.44
C LEU A 4 1.71 -10.60 20.44
N PRO A 5 1.57 -11.94 20.49
CA PRO A 5 0.48 -12.59 19.78
C PRO A 5 -0.81 -12.08 20.41
N VAL A 6 -1.55 -11.25 19.67
CA VAL A 6 -2.85 -10.72 20.10
C VAL A 6 -3.91 -11.36 19.22
N ASP A 7 -4.83 -12.07 19.83
CA ASP A 7 -6.05 -12.59 19.20
C ASP A 7 -7.18 -11.64 19.57
N ALA A 8 -7.39 -10.64 18.72
CA ALA A 8 -8.36 -9.58 18.93
C ALA A 8 -9.15 -9.31 17.64
N SER A 9 -10.45 -9.08 17.81
CA SER A 9 -11.35 -8.67 16.75
C SER A 9 -12.02 -7.36 17.15
N GLY A 10 -11.86 -6.34 16.31
CA GLY A 10 -12.33 -5.00 16.60
C GLY A 10 -11.94 -4.02 15.51
N LEU A 11 -12.29 -2.76 15.69
CA LEU A 11 -11.88 -1.70 14.77
C LEU A 11 -10.37 -1.47 14.83
N ALA A 12 -9.75 -1.37 13.65
CA ALA A 12 -8.39 -0.89 13.50
C ALA A 12 -8.42 0.46 12.77
N ASP A 13 -7.83 1.48 13.37
CA ASP A 13 -7.62 2.78 12.74
C ASP A 13 -6.11 3.03 12.60
N VAL A 14 -5.63 3.00 11.37
CA VAL A 14 -4.23 3.23 11.01
C VAL A 14 -4.17 4.42 10.07
N LYS A 15 -3.49 5.49 10.48
CA LYS A 15 -3.32 6.70 9.67
C LYS A 15 -1.85 6.92 9.41
N ALA A 16 -1.52 7.19 8.16
CA ALA A 16 -0.19 7.57 7.72
C ALA A 16 -0.22 9.01 7.20
N TYR A 17 0.70 9.84 7.65
CA TYR A 17 0.75 11.27 7.35
C TYR A 17 1.96 11.59 6.50
N ASN A 18 1.77 12.52 5.54
CA ASN A 18 2.81 13.00 4.63
C ASN A 18 3.61 11.85 4.00
N VAL A 19 2.89 10.96 3.34
CA VAL A 19 3.46 9.74 2.77
C VAL A 19 4.04 10.02 1.39
N LEU A 20 5.33 9.76 1.23
CA LEU A 20 5.95 9.72 -0.09
C LEU A 20 5.72 8.33 -0.70
N TYR A 21 5.10 8.31 -1.88
CA TYR A 21 4.88 7.10 -2.66
C TYR A 21 5.81 7.07 -3.86
N THR A 22 6.53 5.96 -4.04
CA THR A 22 7.22 5.68 -5.31
C THR A 22 6.60 4.43 -5.93
N LEU A 23 6.01 4.59 -7.11
CA LEU A 23 5.42 3.51 -7.88
C LEU A 23 6.22 3.31 -9.16
N ILE A 24 6.79 2.12 -9.31
CA ILE A 24 7.58 1.74 -10.47
C ILE A 24 6.80 0.66 -11.21
N PHE A 25 6.51 0.91 -12.48
CA PHE A 25 5.92 -0.06 -13.37
C PHE A 25 6.93 -0.49 -14.44
N LYS A 26 6.90 -1.79 -14.76
CA LYS A 26 7.47 -2.32 -15.98
C LYS A 26 6.32 -2.63 -16.93
N PHE A 27 6.39 -2.06 -18.12
CA PHE A 27 5.41 -2.28 -19.16
C PHE A 27 5.97 -3.17 -20.25
N GLU A 28 5.09 -3.96 -20.85
CA GLU A 28 5.31 -4.57 -22.15
C GLU A 28 4.26 -4.03 -23.12
N GLU A 29 4.65 -3.96 -24.38
CA GLU A 29 3.73 -3.64 -25.45
C GLU A 29 3.08 -4.90 -26.01
N TYR A 30 1.82 -4.80 -26.43
CA TYR A 30 1.15 -5.83 -27.18
C TYR A 30 0.21 -5.25 -28.25
N THR A 31 -0.08 -6.02 -29.29
CA THR A 31 -1.02 -5.63 -30.34
C THR A 31 -2.38 -6.26 -30.09
N LYS A 32 -3.45 -5.46 -30.20
CA LYS A 32 -4.84 -5.89 -30.14
C LYS A 32 -5.64 -5.14 -31.20
N ASN A 33 -6.34 -5.87 -32.07
CA ASN A 33 -7.16 -5.28 -33.14
C ASN A 33 -6.39 -4.28 -34.04
N GLY A 34 -5.12 -4.55 -34.33
CA GLY A 34 -4.27 -3.69 -35.16
C GLY A 34 -3.71 -2.44 -34.46
N ALA A 35 -4.07 -2.18 -33.20
CA ALA A 35 -3.52 -1.09 -32.40
C ALA A 35 -2.54 -1.60 -31.34
N ARG A 36 -1.54 -0.78 -30.99
CA ARG A 36 -0.53 -1.06 -29.96
C ARG A 36 -1.05 -0.60 -28.60
N TYR A 37 -0.86 -1.42 -27.56
CA TYR A 37 -1.29 -1.16 -26.19
C TYR A 37 -0.15 -1.48 -25.22
N LEU A 38 -0.23 -0.96 -24.00
CA LEU A 38 0.67 -1.32 -22.91
C LEU A 38 -0.01 -2.24 -21.89
N LYS A 39 0.77 -3.12 -21.27
CA LYS A 39 0.37 -3.87 -20.09
C LYS A 39 1.45 -3.76 -19.02
N VAL A 40 1.05 -3.57 -17.78
CA VAL A 40 1.92 -3.72 -16.61
C VAL A 40 2.24 -5.20 -16.43
N VAL A 41 3.52 -5.56 -16.48
CA VAL A 41 4.00 -6.94 -16.26
C VAL A 41 4.68 -7.11 -14.90
N SER A 42 5.09 -6.01 -14.29
CA SER A 42 5.64 -6.00 -12.94
C SER A 42 5.47 -4.60 -12.36
N SER A 43 5.23 -4.55 -11.06
CA SER A 43 5.14 -3.31 -10.31
C SER A 43 5.89 -3.45 -9.00
N LYS A 44 6.39 -2.32 -8.52
CA LYS A 44 6.94 -2.17 -7.18
C LYS A 44 6.43 -0.87 -6.61
N ILE A 45 5.98 -0.92 -5.38
CA ILE A 45 5.61 0.28 -4.62
C ILE A 45 6.51 0.37 -3.39
N THR A 46 7.00 1.58 -3.13
CA THR A 46 7.56 1.95 -1.83
C THR A 46 6.74 3.09 -1.25
N MET A 47 6.60 3.04 0.07
CA MET A 47 5.81 3.97 0.84
C MET A 47 6.70 4.45 1.99
N GLU A 48 6.82 5.75 2.15
CA GLU A 48 7.68 6.36 3.16
C GLU A 48 6.85 7.40 3.92
N PRO A 49 6.10 6.98 4.96
CA PRO A 49 5.34 7.89 5.79
C PRO A 49 6.26 8.70 6.70
N GLU A 50 6.00 10.00 6.84
CA GLU A 50 6.71 10.83 7.82
C GLU A 50 6.37 10.41 9.26
N SER A 51 5.09 10.14 9.51
CA SER A 51 4.57 9.63 10.78
C SER A 51 3.33 8.76 10.58
N MET A 52 3.02 7.93 11.58
CA MET A 52 1.78 7.15 11.59
C MET A 52 1.17 7.07 13.00
N THR A 53 -0.15 6.96 13.05
CA THR A 53 -0.90 6.63 14.28
C THR A 53 -1.53 5.26 14.14
N PHE A 54 -1.48 4.49 15.23
CA PHE A 54 -2.10 3.18 15.33
C PHE A 54 -3.09 3.19 16.48
N TYR A 55 -4.31 2.78 16.20
CA TYR A 55 -5.32 2.49 17.19
C TYR A 55 -5.95 1.15 16.84
N PHE A 56 -6.05 0.28 17.84
CA PHE A 56 -6.70 -1.02 17.71
C PHE A 56 -7.65 -1.17 18.88
N GLU A 57 -8.90 -1.51 18.56
CA GLU A 57 -9.92 -1.77 19.55
C GLU A 57 -9.81 -3.20 20.07
N ASN A 58 -10.12 -3.39 21.36
CA ASN A 58 -10.22 -4.69 22.01
C ASN A 58 -8.94 -5.56 21.93
N LEU A 59 -7.74 -4.97 21.88
CA LEU A 59 -6.51 -5.76 22.04
C LEU A 59 -6.40 -6.33 23.46
N PHE A 60 -6.90 -5.57 24.44
CA PHE A 60 -6.96 -5.94 25.84
C PHE A 60 -8.32 -5.54 26.41
N GLU A 61 -8.83 -6.32 27.38
CA GLU A 61 -10.05 -5.95 28.12
C GLU A 61 -9.85 -4.66 28.93
N ASP A 62 -8.62 -4.43 29.41
CA ASP A 62 -8.25 -3.21 30.11
C ASP A 62 -8.01 -2.07 29.12
N LYS A 63 -8.85 -1.04 29.21
CA LYS A 63 -8.78 0.15 28.36
C LYS A 63 -7.48 0.93 28.52
N GLU A 64 -6.97 1.09 29.74
CA GLU A 64 -5.73 1.84 29.96
C GLU A 64 -4.55 1.12 29.32
N LEU A 65 -4.52 -0.21 29.41
CA LEU A 65 -3.53 -1.04 28.75
C LEU A 65 -3.66 -0.97 27.22
N ASN A 66 -4.88 -1.02 26.68
CA ASN A 66 -5.15 -0.89 25.25
C ASN A 66 -4.67 0.45 24.69
N ASP A 67 -4.98 1.54 25.40
CA ASP A 67 -4.57 2.88 25.01
C ASP A 67 -3.04 3.07 25.15
N ALA A 68 -2.44 2.52 26.20
CA ALA A 68 -0.98 2.55 26.39
C ALA A 68 -0.25 1.79 25.28
N TYR A 69 -0.78 0.64 24.85
CA TYR A 69 -0.23 -0.14 23.75
C TYR A 69 -0.32 0.61 22.42
N SER A 70 -1.49 1.19 22.10
CA SER A 70 -1.68 2.00 20.90
C SER A 70 -0.73 3.21 20.84
N ARG A 71 -0.53 3.91 21.97
CA ARG A 71 0.48 4.99 22.09
C ARG A 71 1.90 4.47 21.86
N ALA A 72 2.24 3.30 22.40
CA ALA A 72 3.56 2.70 22.24
C ALA A 72 3.85 2.35 20.76
N LEU A 73 2.86 1.79 20.04
CA LEU A 73 2.96 1.52 18.61
C LEU A 73 3.13 2.81 17.79
N THR A 74 2.32 3.82 18.08
CA THR A 74 2.40 5.14 17.44
C THR A 74 3.77 5.79 17.63
N LYS A 75 4.32 5.75 18.84
CA LYS A 75 5.67 6.27 19.15
C LYS A 75 6.76 5.56 18.35
N LYS A 76 6.58 4.28 18.04
CA LYS A 76 7.53 3.45 17.27
C LYS A 76 7.05 3.20 15.85
N SER A 77 6.22 4.08 15.31
CA SER A 77 5.53 3.91 14.04
C SER A 77 6.46 3.57 12.88
N LYS A 78 7.64 4.20 12.80
CA LYS A 78 8.63 3.92 11.75
C LYS A 78 9.15 2.48 11.80
N GLU A 79 9.45 1.96 12.99
CA GLU A 79 9.91 0.57 13.15
C GLU A 79 8.79 -0.43 12.81
N ILE A 80 7.56 -0.16 13.28
CA ILE A 80 6.38 -0.98 12.96
C ILE A 80 6.15 -1.00 11.45
N PHE A 81 6.24 0.16 10.81
CA PHE A 81 6.06 0.28 9.37
C PHE A 81 7.11 -0.53 8.59
N ILE A 82 8.39 -0.44 8.95
CA ILE A 82 9.47 -1.20 8.30
C ILE A 82 9.23 -2.72 8.40
N MET A 83 8.64 -3.20 9.50
CA MET A 83 8.30 -4.63 9.62
C MET A 83 7.14 -5.04 8.71
N LEU A 84 6.15 -4.16 8.54
CA LEU A 84 4.94 -4.44 7.75
C LEU A 84 5.07 -4.07 6.27
N GLN A 85 6.10 -3.31 5.89
CA GLN A 85 6.26 -2.76 4.54
C GLN A 85 6.20 -3.84 3.45
N TYR A 86 6.76 -5.03 3.70
CA TYR A 86 6.75 -6.13 2.75
C TYR A 86 5.34 -6.70 2.54
N ALA A 87 4.56 -6.85 3.62
CA ALA A 87 3.20 -7.39 3.55
C ALA A 87 2.24 -6.46 2.80
N TYR A 88 2.38 -5.16 2.99
CA TYR A 88 1.55 -4.18 2.31
C TYR A 88 2.03 -3.89 0.88
N GLY A 89 3.34 -3.85 0.65
CA GLY A 89 3.94 -3.53 -0.66
C GLY A 89 3.40 -4.41 -1.79
N ASP A 90 3.39 -5.73 -1.60
CA ASP A 90 2.90 -6.67 -2.63
C ASP A 90 1.40 -6.53 -2.90
N SER A 91 0.62 -6.23 -1.86
CA SER A 91 -0.83 -6.06 -1.98
C SER A 91 -1.19 -4.78 -2.71
N TYR A 92 -0.54 -3.66 -2.36
CA TYR A 92 -0.70 -2.39 -3.07
C TYR A 92 -0.18 -2.48 -4.50
N ALA A 93 1.00 -3.07 -4.74
CA ALA A 93 1.56 -3.24 -6.08
C ALA A 93 0.59 -3.97 -7.02
N ARG A 94 -0.04 -5.06 -6.54
CA ARG A 94 -1.09 -5.78 -7.28
C ARG A 94 -2.31 -4.90 -7.56
N ALA A 95 -2.87 -4.26 -6.53
CA ALA A 95 -4.04 -3.40 -6.69
C ALA A 95 -3.79 -2.27 -7.71
N TYR A 96 -2.65 -1.60 -7.65
CA TYR A 96 -2.28 -0.58 -8.63
C TYR A 96 -2.08 -1.17 -10.03
N SER A 97 -1.46 -2.35 -10.15
CA SER A 97 -1.30 -3.01 -11.45
C SER A 97 -2.64 -3.32 -12.11
N ASP A 98 -3.62 -3.76 -11.35
CA ASP A 98 -4.97 -4.06 -11.85
C ASP A 98 -5.68 -2.78 -12.33
N ILE A 99 -5.58 -1.70 -11.57
CA ILE A 99 -6.13 -0.38 -11.96
C ILE A 99 -5.51 0.08 -13.27
N PHE A 100 -4.17 0.05 -13.37
CA PHE A 100 -3.47 0.50 -14.57
C PHE A 100 -3.72 -0.43 -15.76
N ASN A 101 -3.73 -1.74 -15.59
CA ASN A 101 -4.02 -2.68 -16.68
C ASN A 101 -5.46 -2.52 -17.21
N ASN A 102 -6.43 -2.25 -16.34
CA ASN A 102 -7.80 -1.95 -16.76
C ASN A 102 -7.84 -0.70 -17.67
N LEU A 103 -7.15 0.37 -17.28
CA LEU A 103 -7.02 1.59 -18.09
C LEU A 103 -6.29 1.33 -19.41
N LEU A 104 -5.08 0.77 -19.35
CA LEU A 104 -4.20 0.58 -20.49
C LEU A 104 -4.73 -0.45 -21.49
N SER A 105 -5.64 -1.34 -21.09
CA SER A 105 -6.31 -2.27 -22.02
C SER A 105 -7.36 -1.61 -22.93
N LYS A 106 -7.74 -0.36 -22.62
CA LYS A 106 -8.78 0.41 -23.29
C LYS A 106 -8.22 1.54 -24.15
N VAL A 107 -7.04 2.07 -23.80
CA VAL A 107 -6.44 3.23 -24.47
C VAL A 107 -5.19 2.78 -25.25
N PRO A 108 -5.16 2.93 -26.58
CA PRO A 108 -3.99 2.58 -27.38
C PRO A 108 -2.82 3.52 -27.11
N LEU A 109 -1.60 3.03 -27.37
CA LEU A 109 -0.34 3.72 -27.11
C LEU A 109 -0.27 5.09 -27.79
N THR A 110 -0.79 5.20 -29.01
CA THR A 110 -0.85 6.44 -29.78
C THR A 110 -1.64 7.52 -29.03
N GLU A 111 -2.79 7.18 -28.47
CA GLU A 111 -3.62 8.13 -27.69
C GLU A 111 -2.98 8.53 -26.35
N LEU A 112 -2.15 7.68 -25.76
CA LEU A 112 -1.46 7.97 -24.50
C LEU A 112 -0.33 9.00 -24.64
N PHE A 113 0.35 9.03 -25.79
CA PHE A 113 1.62 9.76 -25.92
C PHE A 113 1.72 10.70 -27.13
N GLU A 114 0.84 10.62 -28.13
CA GLU A 114 0.91 11.48 -29.33
C GLU A 114 0.24 12.87 -29.15
N GLY A 115 0.03 13.30 -27.90
CA GLY A 115 -0.47 14.62 -27.53
C GLY A 115 0.54 15.51 -26.78
N VAL A 116 1.83 15.13 -26.76
CA VAL A 116 2.93 15.87 -26.13
C VAL A 116 3.98 16.28 -27.17
#